data_AF-L1JCG4-F1
#
_entry.id   AF-L1JCG4-F1
#
_cell.length_a   1.000
_cell.length_b   1.000
_cell.length_c   1.000
_cell.angle_alpha   90.00
_cell.angle_beta   90.00
_cell.angle_gamma   90.00
#
_symmetry.space_group_name_H-M   'P 1'
#
loop_
_entity.id
_entity.type
_entity.pdbx_description
1 polymer ?
#
loop_
_entity_poly.entity_id
_entity_poly.type
_entity_poly.pdbx_seq_one_letter_code
_entity_poly.pdbx_strand_id
1 'polypeptide(L)'
;MCPWGKRVELIQGDALDVLDELTGTRTREFDLIFLDANKKQYSTYFTRIMEKELLRVGGVLVVDNTLWKGRVAELYSLSQTERVERNKELQRKGVMSLVAADKYAEAMHAFNQLVRGDARVEVVMLPVRDGLTLIRRIQ
;
A
#
# COMPACT_ATOMS: atom_id res chain seq x y z
N MET A 1 -27.98 5.36 18.89
CA MET A 1 -26.82 6.25 18.59
C MET A 1 -25.55 5.43 18.72
N CYS A 2 -24.67 5.43 17.72
CA CYS A 2 -23.40 4.69 17.80
C CYS A 2 -22.54 5.28 18.94
N PRO A 3 -22.17 4.50 19.98
CA PRO A 3 -21.38 4.98 21.12
C PRO A 3 -20.00 5.55 20.74
N TRP A 4 -19.56 5.28 19.51
CA TRP A 4 -18.24 5.63 18.97
C TRP A 4 -18.25 6.85 18.07
N GLY A 5 -19.40 7.45 17.77
CA GLY A 5 -19.52 8.56 16.81
C GLY A 5 -18.68 9.79 17.14
N LYS A 6 -18.32 10.02 18.41
CA LYS A 6 -17.45 11.12 18.83
C LYS A 6 -15.95 10.86 18.64
N ARG A 7 -15.55 9.65 18.21
CA ARG A 7 -14.16 9.23 17.96
C ARG A 7 -13.83 9.11 16.47
N VAL A 8 -14.80 9.41 15.60
CA VAL A 8 -14.65 9.27 14.16
C VAL A 8 -14.91 10.62 13.53
N GLU A 9 -13.89 11.16 12.88
CA GLU A 9 -14.00 12.32 12.00
C GLU A 9 -13.95 11.80 10.57
N LEU A 10 -15.00 12.09 9.79
CA LEU A 10 -15.04 11.74 8.37
C LEU A 10 -14.59 12.95 7.56
N ILE A 11 -13.48 12.79 6.85
CA ILE A 11 -12.98 13.80 5.91
C ILE A 11 -13.32 13.29 4.50
N GLN A 12 -14.12 14.06 3.76
CA GLN A 12 -14.51 13.73 2.40
C GLN A 12 -13.63 14.49 1.40
N GLY A 13 -12.95 13.76 0.51
CA GLY A 13 -12.07 14.33 -0.51
C GLY A 13 -11.21 13.24 -1.15
N ASP A 14 -10.33 13.63 -2.08
CA ASP A 14 -9.25 12.75 -2.50
C ASP A 14 -8.27 12.56 -1.33
N ALA A 15 -7.90 11.31 -1.05
CA ALA A 15 -7.09 11.01 0.11
C ALA A 15 -5.68 11.63 0.01
N LEU A 16 -5.10 11.78 -1.18
CA LEU A 16 -3.79 12.42 -1.33
C LEU A 16 -3.89 13.91 -1.05
N ASP A 17 -4.90 14.59 -1.61
CA ASP A 17 -5.14 16.02 -1.35
C ASP A 17 -5.37 16.27 0.15
N VAL A 18 -6.15 15.41 0.82
CA VAL A 18 -6.36 15.49 2.27
C VAL A 18 -5.06 15.28 3.05
N LEU A 19 -4.24 14.29 2.69
CA LEU A 19 -2.91 14.10 3.31
C LEU A 19 -2.03 15.36 3.15
N ASP A 20 -2.28 16.15 2.10
CA ASP A 20 -1.54 17.37 1.82
C ASP A 20 -1.94 18.54 2.69
N GLU A 21 -3.24 18.65 2.96
CA GLU A 21 -3.81 19.68 3.81
C GLU A 21 -3.59 19.40 5.30
N LEU A 22 -3.45 18.12 5.67
CA LEU A 22 -3.13 17.72 7.05
C LEU A 22 -1.75 18.24 7.51
N THR A 23 -0.90 18.71 6.60
CA THR A 23 0.34 19.43 6.95
C THR A 23 0.10 20.91 7.11
N GLY A 24 0.14 21.39 8.36
CA GLY A 24 0.04 22.81 8.69
C GLY A 24 -0.59 23.06 10.06
N THR A 25 -1.42 22.13 10.53
CA THR A 25 -1.99 22.10 11.88
C THR A 25 -1.07 21.30 12.81
N ARG A 26 0.07 21.90 13.18
CA ARG A 26 1.07 21.35 14.11
C ARG A 26 0.42 20.50 15.23
N THR A 27 0.97 19.31 15.51
CA THR A 27 0.76 18.43 16.70
C THR A 27 -0.09 17.16 16.60
N ARG A 28 -0.36 16.58 15.42
CA ARG A 28 -0.86 15.19 15.39
C ARG A 28 -0.09 14.33 14.41
N GLU A 29 1.06 13.87 14.88
CA GLU A 29 1.60 12.63 14.36
C GLU A 29 0.65 11.49 14.77
N PHE A 30 0.21 10.69 13.81
CA PHE A 30 -0.63 9.53 14.08
C PHE A 30 0.21 8.45 14.77
N ASP A 31 -0.36 7.81 15.79
CA ASP A 31 0.19 6.58 16.38
C ASP A 31 0.11 5.41 15.41
N LEU A 32 -0.98 5.35 14.65
CA LEU A 32 -1.30 4.28 13.74
C LEU A 32 -2.02 4.84 12.51
N ILE A 33 -1.62 4.36 11.33
CA ILE A 33 -2.31 4.61 10.06
C ILE A 33 -2.69 3.27 9.47
N PHE A 34 -3.94 3.09 9.05
CA PHE A 34 -4.39 1.90 8.32
C PHE A 34 -4.66 2.26 6.86
N LEU A 35 -3.93 1.63 5.94
CA LEU A 35 -4.00 1.88 4.50
C LEU A 35 -4.70 0.72 3.79
N ASP A 36 -5.98 0.93 3.50
CA ASP A 36 -6.79 0.10 2.60
C ASP A 36 -7.52 0.98 1.58
N ALA A 37 -6.81 1.32 0.52
CA ALA A 37 -7.24 2.31 -0.46
C ALA A 37 -6.92 1.85 -1.89
N ASN A 38 -6.70 2.79 -2.82
CA ASN A 38 -6.28 2.47 -4.17
C ASN A 38 -4.85 1.89 -4.18
N LYS A 39 -4.76 0.57 -4.37
CA LYS A 39 -3.50 -0.20 -4.35
C LYS A 39 -2.42 0.33 -5.30
N LYS A 40 -2.81 0.96 -6.42
CA LYS A 40 -1.85 1.54 -7.38
C LYS A 40 -1.12 2.77 -6.83
N GLN A 41 -1.70 3.42 -5.83
CA GLN A 41 -1.15 4.64 -5.21
C GLN A 41 -0.48 4.35 -3.86
N TYR A 42 -0.32 3.09 -3.46
CA TYR A 42 0.28 2.73 -2.17
C TYR A 42 1.68 3.30 -1.98
N SER A 43 2.52 3.25 -3.01
CA SER A 43 3.83 3.89 -2.98
C SER A 43 3.71 5.39 -2.76
N THR A 44 2.77 6.05 -3.43
CA THR A 44 2.53 7.49 -3.28
C THR A 44 2.04 7.83 -1.87
N TYR A 45 1.08 7.07 -1.33
CA TYR A 45 0.61 7.25 0.04
C TYR A 45 1.75 7.10 1.05
N PHE A 46 2.56 6.05 0.92
CA PHE A 46 3.70 5.83 1.80
C PHE A 46 4.70 6.98 1.73
N THR A 47 5.13 7.38 0.53
CA THR A 47 6.02 8.52 0.34
C THR A 47 5.44 9.77 0.99
N ARG A 48 4.16 10.07 0.77
CA ARG A 48 3.49 11.24 1.32
C ARG A 48 3.42 11.22 2.84
N ILE A 49 3.07 10.09 3.44
CA ILE A 49 3.02 9.88 4.90
C ILE A 49 4.40 10.14 5.51
N MET A 50 5.47 9.64 4.89
CA MET A 50 6.82 9.75 5.42
C MET A 50 7.43 11.16 5.20
N GLU A 51 7.25 11.76 4.02
CA GLU A 51 7.75 13.11 3.71
C GLU A 51 7.07 14.19 4.53
N LYS A 52 5.79 13.99 4.86
CA LYS A 52 4.99 14.91 5.66
C LYS A 52 5.03 14.61 7.15
N GLU A 53 5.79 13.58 7.54
CA GLU A 53 5.95 13.16 8.93
C GLU A 53 4.60 12.90 9.64
N LEU A 54 3.62 12.38 8.90
CA LEU A 54 2.26 12.15 9.42
C LEU A 54 2.22 11.02 10.44
N LEU A 55 3.16 10.07 10.38
CA LEU A 55 3.31 9.00 11.36
C LEU A 55 4.44 9.34 12.32
N ARG A 56 4.22 9.23 13.63
CA ARG A 56 5.30 9.51 14.60
C ARG A 56 6.43 8.49 14.52
N VAL A 57 7.60 8.85 15.04
CA VAL A 57 8.65 7.86 15.32
C VAL A 57 8.10 6.82 16.32
N GLY A 58 8.26 5.54 15.97
CA GLY A 58 7.68 4.41 16.67
C GLY A 58 6.21 4.11 16.34
N GLY A 59 5.55 4.97 15.57
CA GLY A 59 4.21 4.73 15.03
C GLY A 59 4.20 3.62 13.98
N VAL A 60 3.02 3.06 13.73
CA VAL A 60 2.85 1.92 12.82
C VAL A 60 1.89 2.24 11.68
N LEU A 61 2.38 2.11 10.45
CA LEU A 61 1.56 2.04 9.25
C LEU A 61 1.21 0.57 8.98
N VAL A 62 -0.07 0.27 8.89
CA VAL A 62 -0.62 -1.05 8.58
C VAL A 62 -1.20 -1.01 7.18
N VAL A 63 -0.75 -1.90 6.30
CA VAL A 63 -1.14 -1.89 4.89
C VAL A 63 -1.78 -3.22 4.52
N ASP A 64 -3.01 -3.17 3.98
CA ASP A 64 -3.77 -4.37 3.63
C ASP A 64 -3.57 -4.82 2.17
N ASN A 65 -3.73 -6.13 1.96
CA ASN A 65 -3.65 -6.87 0.69
C ASN A 65 -2.28 -6.84 0.00
N THR A 66 -1.19 -6.89 0.76
CA THR A 66 0.17 -6.76 0.22
C THR A 66 0.69 -7.99 -0.53
N LEU A 67 -0.01 -9.13 -0.45
CA LEU A 67 0.26 -10.32 -1.28
C LEU A 67 -0.63 -10.39 -2.54
N TRP A 68 -1.72 -9.60 -2.58
CA TRP A 68 -2.68 -9.53 -3.70
C TRP A 68 -3.08 -10.90 -4.26
N LYS A 69 -3.71 -11.73 -3.42
CA LYS A 69 -4.17 -13.11 -3.67
C LYS A 69 -3.05 -14.07 -4.06
N GLY A 70 -1.84 -13.80 -3.55
CA GLY A 70 -0.63 -14.54 -3.93
C GLY A 70 -0.12 -14.20 -5.33
N ARG A 71 -0.79 -13.29 -6.06
CA ARG A 71 -0.46 -12.97 -7.44
C ARG A 71 0.90 -12.29 -7.57
N VAL A 72 1.32 -11.55 -6.54
CA VAL A 72 2.67 -11.00 -6.47
C VAL A 72 3.71 -12.11 -6.53
N ALA A 73 3.53 -13.18 -5.76
CA ALA A 73 4.45 -14.31 -5.75
C ALA A 73 4.40 -15.08 -7.08
N GLU A 74 3.20 -15.34 -7.63
CA GLU A 74 3.01 -16.04 -8.91
C GLU A 74 3.66 -15.27 -10.08
N LEU A 75 3.46 -13.96 -10.15
CA LEU A 75 3.98 -13.16 -11.27
C LEU A 75 5.51 -13.05 -11.22
N TYR A 76 6.09 -13.00 -10.02
CA TYR A 76 7.54 -12.85 -9.83
C TYR A 76 8.28 -14.17 -9.57
N SER A 77 7.59 -15.32 -9.58
CA SER A 77 8.24 -16.63 -9.70
C SER A 77 8.65 -16.94 -11.15
N LEU A 78 8.10 -16.21 -12.11
CA LEU A 78 8.43 -16.31 -13.54
C LEU A 78 9.63 -15.43 -13.88
N SER A 79 10.47 -15.90 -14.81
CA SER A 79 11.48 -15.07 -15.45
C SER A 79 10.84 -13.94 -16.27
N GLN A 80 11.64 -12.91 -16.57
CA GLN A 80 11.18 -11.78 -17.38
C GLN A 80 10.64 -12.23 -18.75
N THR A 81 11.31 -13.19 -19.40
CA THR A 81 10.88 -13.73 -20.71
C THR A 81 9.52 -14.43 -20.61
N GLU A 82 9.34 -15.30 -19.61
CA GLU A 82 8.08 -16.02 -19.38
C GLU A 82 6.91 -15.06 -19.10
N ARG A 83 7.15 -13.98 -18.35
CA ARG A 83 6.13 -12.96 -18.08
C ARG A 83 5.68 -12.26 -19.37
N VAL A 84 6.62 -11.91 -20.24
CA VAL A 84 6.32 -11.24 -21.51
C VAL A 84 5.49 -12.16 -22.42
N GLU A 85 5.87 -13.43 -22.53
CA GLU A 85 5.15 -14.41 -23.34
C GLU A 85 3.72 -14.65 -22.80
N ARG A 86 3.59 -14.87 -21.50
CA ARG A 86 2.30 -15.02 -20.81
C ARG A 86 1.40 -13.80 -21.02
N ASN A 87 1.94 -12.59 -20.89
CA ASN A 87 1.16 -11.36 -21.09
C ASN A 87 0.65 -11.21 -22.53
N LYS A 88 1.47 -11.54 -23.53
CA LYS A 88 1.04 -11.57 -24.94
C LYS A 88 -0.07 -12.60 -25.16
N GLU A 89 0.06 -13.77 -24.54
CA GLU A 89 -0.95 -14.82 -24.64
C GLU A 89 -2.28 -14.42 -23.99
N LEU A 90 -2.26 -13.84 -22.79
CA LEU A 90 -3.45 -13.37 -22.08
C LEU A 90 -4.19 -12.29 -22.87
N GLN A 91 -3.46 -11.37 -23.51
CA GLN A 91 -4.03 -10.37 -24.40
C GLN A 91 -4.69 -11.00 -25.62
N ARG A 92 -4.01 -11.94 -26.28
CA ARG A 92 -4.56 -12.69 -27.43
C ARG A 92 -5.82 -13.47 -27.07
N LYS A 93 -5.88 -14.05 -25.87
CA LYS A 93 -7.04 -14.78 -25.34
C LYS A 93 -8.15 -13.86 -24.80
N GLY A 94 -7.94 -12.54 -24.78
CA GLY A 94 -8.93 -11.56 -24.30
C GLY A 94 -9.19 -11.62 -22.79
N VAL A 95 -8.26 -12.17 -21.98
CA VAL A 95 -8.45 -12.37 -20.54
C VAL A 95 -8.10 -11.09 -19.76
N MET A 96 -8.88 -10.03 -19.98
CA MET A 96 -8.60 -8.68 -19.47
C MET A 96 -8.56 -8.59 -17.94
N SER A 97 -9.31 -9.43 -17.23
CA SER A 97 -9.32 -9.46 -15.76
C SER A 97 -7.96 -9.86 -15.18
N LEU A 98 -7.28 -10.84 -15.77
CA LEU A 98 -5.94 -11.27 -15.35
C LEU A 98 -4.88 -10.21 -15.69
N VAL A 99 -5.00 -9.57 -16.85
CA VAL A 99 -4.10 -8.46 -17.24
C VAL A 99 -4.25 -7.29 -16.27
N ALA A 100 -5.49 -6.96 -15.86
CA ALA A 100 -5.72 -5.94 -14.85
C ALA A 100 -5.14 -6.36 -13.50
N ALA A 101 -5.39 -7.60 -13.06
CA ALA A 101 -4.86 -8.12 -11.80
C ALA A 101 -3.33 -8.11 -11.74
N ASP A 102 -2.64 -8.40 -12.84
CA ASP A 102 -1.18 -8.36 -12.93
C ASP A 102 -0.65 -6.94 -12.75
N LYS A 103 -1.32 -5.93 -13.32
CA LYS A 103 -0.93 -4.51 -13.09
C LYS A 103 -1.01 -4.13 -11.61
N TYR A 104 -2.00 -4.65 -10.88
CA TYR A 104 -2.07 -4.44 -9.44
C TYR A 104 -0.98 -5.21 -8.69
N ALA A 105 -0.66 -6.44 -9.10
CA ALA A 105 0.45 -7.20 -8.53
C ALA A 105 1.81 -6.51 -8.75
N GLU A 106 2.02 -5.90 -9.93
CA GLU A 106 3.22 -5.11 -10.24
C GLU A 106 3.32 -3.86 -9.35
N ALA A 107 2.22 -3.12 -9.19
CA ALA A 107 2.17 -1.98 -8.28
C ALA A 107 2.45 -2.38 -6.83
N MET A 108 1.86 -3.51 -6.39
CA MET A 108 2.07 -4.03 -5.04
C MET A 108 3.50 -4.52 -4.83
N HIS A 109 4.10 -5.17 -5.83
CA HIS A 109 5.50 -5.55 -5.78
C HIS A 109 6.40 -4.31 -5.68
N ALA A 110 6.16 -3.27 -6.49
CA ALA A 110 6.90 -2.02 -6.41
C ALA A 110 6.80 -1.36 -5.03
N PHE A 111 5.60 -1.35 -4.44
CA PHE A 111 5.36 -0.90 -3.08
C PHE A 111 6.14 -1.74 -2.04
N ASN A 112 6.06 -3.07 -2.11
CA ASN A 112 6.76 -3.97 -1.20
C ASN A 112 8.29 -3.78 -1.27
N GLN A 113 8.84 -3.55 -2.46
CA GLN A 113 10.26 -3.27 -2.66
C GLN A 113 10.65 -1.89 -2.10
N LEU A 114 9.81 -0.88 -2.30
CA LEU A 114 10.02 0.47 -1.77
C LEU A 114 10.13 0.44 -0.25
N VAL A 115 9.15 -0.13 0.44
CA VAL A 115 9.13 -0.13 1.92
C VAL A 115 10.23 -1.01 2.51
N ARG A 116 10.57 -2.11 1.84
CA ARG A 116 11.70 -2.96 2.24
C ARG A 116 13.04 -2.24 2.15
N GLY A 117 13.20 -1.33 1.19
CA GLY A 117 14.44 -0.60 0.95
C GLY A 117 14.55 0.75 1.67
N ASP A 118 13.49 1.20 2.35
CA ASP A 118 13.48 2.51 3.00
C ASP A 118 14.10 2.44 4.41
N ALA A 119 15.19 3.17 4.61
CA ALA A 119 15.95 3.15 5.86
C ALA A 119 15.21 3.77 7.07
N ARG A 120 14.10 4.50 6.84
CA ARG A 120 13.32 5.14 7.90
C ARG A 120 12.35 4.18 8.58
N VAL A 121 12.21 2.95 8.08
CA VAL A 121 11.21 2.01 8.57
C VAL A 121 11.74 0.60 8.79
N GLU A 122 11.12 -0.10 9.73
CA GLU A 122 11.20 -1.55 9.86
C GLU A 122 9.91 -2.19 9.33
N VAL A 123 10.04 -3.31 8.62
CA VAL A 123 8.91 -3.92 7.91
C VAL A 123 8.76 -5.39 8.28
N VAL A 124 7.54 -5.79 8.62
CA VAL A 124 7.13 -7.19 8.76
C VAL A 124 5.92 -7.44 7.88
N MET A 125 6.05 -8.37 6.95
CA MET A 125 4.94 -8.86 6.14
C MET A 125 4.37 -10.14 6.77
N LEU A 126 3.08 -10.13 7.07
CA LEU A 126 2.36 -11.25 7.66
C LEU A 126 1.49 -11.93 6.60
N PRO A 127 1.54 -13.28 6.47
CA PRO A 127 0.67 -14.04 5.57
C PRO A 127 -0.74 -14.21 6.18
N VAL A 128 -1.32 -13.12 6.68
CA VAL A 128 -2.69 -13.08 7.18
C VAL A 128 -3.60 -12.63 6.05
N ARG A 129 -4.60 -13.45 5.72
CA ARG A 129 -5.53 -13.22 4.60
C ARG A 129 -4.77 -12.94 3.30
N ASP A 130 -4.91 -11.73 2.78
CA ASP A 130 -4.36 -11.32 1.49
C ASP A 130 -3.00 -10.62 1.60
N GLY A 131 -2.34 -10.77 2.75
CA GLY A 131 -1.12 -10.08 3.12
C GLY A 131 -1.42 -8.84 3.93
N LEU A 132 -0.84 -8.76 5.12
CA LEU A 132 -0.87 -7.58 5.98
C LEU A 132 0.57 -7.17 6.26
N THR A 133 0.97 -5.97 5.82
CA THR A 133 2.32 -5.46 6.11
C THR A 133 2.26 -4.43 7.23
N LEU A 134 3.04 -4.69 8.29
CA LEU A 134 3.28 -3.75 9.38
C LEU A 134 4.59 -2.99 9.09
N ILE A 135 4.52 -1.67 9.12
CA ILE A 135 5.64 -0.78 8.83
C ILE A 135 5.80 0.15 10.03
N ARG A 136 6.89 -0.01 10.78
CA ARG A 136 7.20 0.82 11.95
C ARG A 136 8.18 1.91 11.57
N ARG A 137 7.83 3.18 11.77
CA ARG A 137 8.78 4.30 11.57
C ARG A 137 9.83 4.29 12.68
N ILE A 138 11.10 4.42 12.32
CA ILE A 138 12.23 4.41 13.26
C ILE A 138 13.05 5.71 13.26
N GLN A 139 12.83 6.58 12.27
CA GLN A 139 13.48 7.88 12.07
C GLN A 139 12.46 8.87 11.52
#